data_AF-A0A3R7NYI9-F1
#
_entry.id   AF-A0A3R7NYI9-F1
#
_cell.length_a   1.000
_cell.length_b   1.000
_cell.length_c   1.000
_cell.angle_alpha   90.00
_cell.angle_beta   90.00
_cell.angle_gamma   90.00
#
_symmetry.space_group_name_H-M   'P 1'
#
loop_
_entity.id
_entity.type
_entity.pdbx_description
1 polymer ?
#
loop_
_entity_poly.entity_id
_entity_poly.type
_entity_poly.pdbx_seq_one_letter_code
_entity_poly.pdbx_strand_id
1 'polypeptide(L)'
;MPYFVKQLGLAEEFQLPLFLHDRNTGGDFLKVLAQHRQRFKGGVVHSFTGSKEDLERLLELGLFIGVNGCSLKGEDNLAVAKAIPLDRLMIETDGPWCEIRSTHASHKVLQEVAKCGGVSEALLSPYYPACRREKFQEGAVVKSRCEPCHLLQVLEVLYGLHRGEVASLESLAATIYSNTRKLFPFRPHDLEA
;
A
#
# COMPACT_ATOMS: atom_id res chain seq x y z
N MET A 1 -18.09 0.52 -18.07
CA MET A 1 -16.66 0.94 -18.14
C MET A 1 -15.97 0.40 -19.42
N PRO A 2 -16.23 0.95 -20.62
CA PRO A 2 -15.77 0.34 -21.88
C PRO A 2 -14.24 0.30 -22.04
N TYR A 3 -13.53 1.36 -21.62
CA TYR A 3 -12.06 1.40 -21.73
C TYR A 3 -11.34 0.53 -20.71
N PHE A 4 -11.95 0.28 -19.55
CA PHE A 4 -11.40 -0.66 -18.57
C PHE A 4 -11.42 -2.08 -19.13
N VAL A 5 -12.54 -2.51 -19.70
CA VAL A 5 -12.67 -3.83 -20.36
C VAL A 5 -11.69 -4.00 -21.53
N LYS A 6 -11.43 -2.94 -22.30
CA LYS A 6 -10.40 -2.96 -23.36
C LYS A 6 -9.00 -3.17 -22.78
N GLN A 7 -8.66 -2.51 -21.68
CA GLN A 7 -7.36 -2.67 -21.01
C GLN A 7 -7.18 -4.06 -20.39
N LEU A 8 -8.25 -4.73 -19.96
CA LEU A 8 -8.17 -6.14 -19.56
C LEU A 8 -7.75 -7.06 -20.72
N GLY A 9 -7.98 -6.66 -21.98
CA GLY A 9 -7.42 -7.37 -23.13
C GLY A 9 -5.91 -7.26 -23.25
N LEU A 10 -5.32 -6.15 -22.81
CA LEU A 10 -3.86 -6.02 -22.76
C LEU A 10 -3.28 -6.93 -21.67
N ALA A 11 -3.94 -7.04 -20.52
CA ALA A 11 -3.51 -7.96 -19.47
C ALA A 11 -3.57 -9.43 -19.93
N GLU A 12 -4.58 -9.77 -20.72
CA GLU A 12 -4.72 -11.10 -21.34
C GLU A 12 -3.64 -11.36 -22.40
N GLU A 13 -3.33 -10.38 -23.23
CA GLU A 13 -2.33 -10.51 -24.29
C GLU A 13 -0.91 -10.60 -23.71
N PHE A 14 -0.55 -9.65 -22.84
CA PHE A 14 0.82 -9.52 -22.33
C PHE A 14 1.08 -10.32 -21.06
N GLN A 15 0.03 -10.89 -20.46
CA GLN A 15 0.13 -11.71 -19.25
C GLN A 15 0.79 -10.98 -18.07
N LEU A 16 0.67 -9.65 -18.04
CA LEU A 16 1.19 -8.79 -16.98
C LEU A 16 0.19 -8.67 -15.82
N PRO A 17 0.68 -8.53 -14.57
CA PRO A 17 -0.17 -8.26 -13.41
C PRO A 17 -0.87 -6.91 -13.54
N LEU A 18 -2.09 -6.82 -13.00
CA LEU A 18 -2.84 -5.57 -13.00
C LEU A 18 -2.45 -4.66 -11.81
N PHE A 19 -2.38 -3.35 -12.06
CA PHE A 19 -2.32 -2.32 -11.03
C PHE A 19 -3.63 -1.51 -11.11
N LEU A 20 -4.53 -1.73 -10.17
CA LEU A 20 -5.94 -1.39 -10.30
C LEU A 20 -6.36 -0.25 -9.37
N HIS A 21 -7.06 0.72 -9.93
CA HIS A 21 -7.67 1.82 -9.19
C HIS A 21 -9.18 1.57 -9.02
N ASP A 22 -9.67 1.70 -7.78
CA ASP A 22 -11.11 1.70 -7.49
C ASP A 22 -11.46 2.78 -6.47
N ARG A 23 -12.47 3.60 -6.80
CA ARG A 23 -12.99 4.65 -5.93
C ARG A 23 -14.43 4.99 -6.33
N ASN A 24 -15.37 4.83 -5.40
CA ASN A 24 -16.76 5.23 -5.56
C ASN A 24 -17.42 4.69 -6.84
N THR A 25 -17.09 3.47 -7.26
CA THR A 25 -17.61 2.88 -8.51
C THR A 25 -18.96 2.20 -8.35
N GLY A 26 -19.53 2.17 -7.13
CA GLY A 26 -20.85 1.58 -6.88
C GLY A 26 -20.94 0.08 -7.19
N GLY A 27 -19.81 -0.64 -7.16
CA GLY A 27 -19.73 -2.07 -7.45
C GLY A 27 -19.51 -2.42 -8.93
N ASP A 28 -19.53 -1.44 -9.84
CA ASP A 28 -19.25 -1.68 -11.26
C ASP A 28 -17.84 -2.26 -11.47
N PHE A 29 -16.85 -1.79 -10.70
CA PHE A 29 -15.47 -2.27 -10.77
C PHE A 29 -15.38 -3.78 -10.47
N LEU A 30 -15.92 -4.20 -9.32
CA LEU A 30 -15.96 -5.60 -8.91
C LEU A 30 -16.73 -6.47 -9.90
N LYS A 31 -17.88 -5.98 -10.39
CA LYS A 31 -18.68 -6.68 -11.40
C LYS A 31 -17.89 -6.94 -12.68
N VAL A 32 -17.21 -5.91 -13.20
CA VAL A 32 -16.40 -6.03 -14.42
C VAL A 32 -15.23 -6.98 -14.21
N LEU A 33 -14.52 -6.88 -13.09
CA LEU A 33 -13.41 -7.79 -12.79
C LEU A 33 -13.86 -9.25 -12.66
N ALA A 34 -14.98 -9.50 -11.98
CA ALA A 34 -15.53 -10.84 -11.84
C ALA A 34 -15.91 -11.46 -13.20
N GLN A 35 -16.57 -10.69 -14.07
CA GLN A 35 -16.93 -11.11 -15.42
C GLN A 35 -15.72 -11.44 -16.31
N HIS A 36 -14.58 -10.81 -16.04
CA HIS A 36 -13.36 -10.94 -16.83
C HIS A 36 -12.22 -11.61 -16.06
N ARG A 37 -12.53 -12.35 -14.99
CA ARG A 37 -11.51 -12.90 -14.08
C ARG A 37 -10.45 -13.75 -14.80
N GLN A 38 -10.83 -14.47 -15.84
CA GLN A 38 -9.93 -15.34 -16.60
C GLN A 38 -8.91 -14.58 -17.48
N ARG A 39 -9.10 -13.27 -17.66
CA ARG A 39 -8.27 -12.43 -18.55
C ARG A 39 -7.01 -11.90 -17.88
N PHE A 40 -6.81 -12.16 -16.59
CA PHE A 40 -5.63 -11.70 -15.86
C PHE A 40 -5.15 -12.74 -14.84
N LYS A 41 -3.83 -12.81 -14.66
CA LYS A 41 -3.19 -13.75 -13.72
C LYS A 41 -3.28 -13.31 -12.26
N GLY A 42 -3.35 -12.01 -12.04
CA GLY A 42 -3.44 -11.39 -10.73
C GLY A 42 -3.35 -9.89 -10.84
N GLY A 43 -3.38 -9.22 -9.70
CA GLY A 43 -3.22 -7.79 -9.61
C GLY A 43 -3.30 -7.30 -8.19
N VAL A 44 -3.07 -6.01 -8.01
CA VAL A 44 -3.25 -5.29 -6.75
C VAL A 44 -4.30 -4.21 -6.94
N VAL A 45 -5.24 -4.09 -6.00
CA VAL A 45 -6.06 -2.88 -5.86
C VAL A 45 -5.28 -1.89 -5.02
N HIS A 46 -4.74 -0.87 -5.68
CA HIS A 46 -3.83 0.09 -5.08
C HIS A 46 -4.61 1.14 -4.27
N SER A 47 -3.97 1.72 -3.27
CA SER A 47 -4.50 2.79 -2.43
C SER A 47 -5.91 2.45 -1.88
N PHE A 48 -6.10 1.23 -1.39
CA PHE A 48 -7.43 0.74 -1.01
C PHE A 48 -7.99 1.51 0.19
N THR A 49 -9.18 2.08 0.02
CA THR A 49 -9.94 2.76 1.09
C THR A 49 -11.39 2.28 1.19
N GLY A 50 -11.68 1.09 0.63
CA GLY A 50 -13.01 0.50 0.57
C GLY A 50 -13.44 -0.14 1.90
N SER A 51 -14.62 -0.75 1.89
CA SER A 51 -15.16 -1.43 3.06
C SER A 51 -14.60 -2.85 3.24
N LYS A 52 -14.96 -3.51 4.35
CA LYS A 52 -14.60 -4.92 4.57
C LYS A 52 -15.26 -5.84 3.55
N GLU A 53 -16.48 -5.53 3.12
CA GLU A 53 -17.22 -6.29 2.09
C GLU A 53 -16.57 -6.14 0.71
N ASP A 54 -16.00 -4.96 0.40
CA ASP A 54 -15.19 -4.79 -0.81
C ASP A 54 -13.91 -5.61 -0.72
N LEU A 55 -13.22 -5.56 0.43
CA LEU A 55 -12.01 -6.34 0.68
C LEU A 55 -12.25 -7.83 0.45
N GLU A 56 -13.29 -8.41 1.04
CA GLU A 56 -13.62 -9.84 0.90
C GLU A 56 -13.82 -10.24 -0.57
N ARG A 57 -14.59 -9.43 -1.33
CA ARG A 57 -14.83 -9.68 -2.76
C ARG A 57 -13.55 -9.57 -3.61
N LEU A 58 -12.64 -8.65 -3.25
CA LEU A 58 -11.34 -8.54 -3.94
C LEU A 58 -10.43 -9.75 -3.65
N LEU A 59 -10.45 -10.25 -2.41
CA LEU A 59 -9.70 -11.43 -2.01
C LEU A 59 -10.22 -12.71 -2.68
N GLU A 60 -11.53 -12.84 -2.87
CA GLU A 60 -12.15 -13.94 -3.64
C GLU A 60 -11.68 -13.96 -5.11
N LEU A 61 -11.42 -12.79 -5.68
CA LEU A 61 -10.83 -12.65 -7.01
C LEU A 61 -9.31 -12.94 -7.01
N GLY A 62 -8.70 -13.22 -5.86
CA GLY A 62 -7.28 -13.50 -5.71
C GLY A 62 -6.38 -12.27 -5.92
N LEU A 63 -6.91 -11.07 -5.65
CA LEU A 63 -6.17 -9.82 -5.76
C LEU A 63 -5.42 -9.49 -4.47
N PHE A 64 -4.31 -8.78 -4.61
CA PHE A 64 -3.58 -8.15 -3.52
C PHE A 64 -4.21 -6.79 -3.18
N ILE A 65 -3.93 -6.29 -1.98
CA ILE A 65 -4.46 -5.03 -1.47
C ILE A 65 -3.30 -4.09 -1.12
N GLY A 66 -3.25 -2.94 -1.79
CA GLY A 66 -2.28 -1.88 -1.55
C GLY A 66 -2.75 -0.93 -0.46
N VAL A 67 -1.90 -0.73 0.56
CA VAL A 67 -2.16 0.15 1.70
C VAL A 67 -1.17 1.31 1.69
N ASN A 68 -1.69 2.53 1.85
CA ASN A 68 -0.90 3.76 2.05
C ASN A 68 -1.50 4.62 3.18
N GLY A 69 -0.99 5.84 3.39
CA GLY A 69 -1.54 6.70 4.45
C GLY A 69 -2.99 7.16 4.25
N CYS A 70 -3.55 7.09 3.03
CA CYS A 70 -4.98 7.29 2.78
C CYS A 70 -5.82 6.10 3.24
N SER A 71 -5.27 4.89 3.18
CA SER A 71 -5.87 3.64 3.70
C SER A 71 -5.87 3.54 5.23
N LEU A 72 -5.35 4.56 5.93
CA LEU A 72 -5.09 4.51 7.37
C LEU A 72 -5.62 5.77 8.10
N LYS A 73 -6.60 6.47 7.50
CA LYS A 73 -7.09 7.76 8.00
C LYS A 73 -8.04 7.64 9.19
N GLY A 74 -9.07 6.82 9.09
CA GLY A 74 -10.08 6.60 10.13
C GLY A 74 -9.94 5.25 10.82
N GLU A 75 -10.64 5.09 11.95
CA GLU A 75 -10.66 3.83 12.71
C GLU A 75 -11.20 2.66 11.86
N ASP A 76 -12.25 2.89 11.08
CA ASP A 76 -12.78 1.88 10.14
C ASP A 76 -11.73 1.47 9.09
N ASN A 77 -10.90 2.41 8.63
CA ASN A 77 -9.82 2.10 7.71
C ASN A 77 -8.74 1.24 8.38
N LEU A 78 -8.41 1.50 9.65
CA LEU A 78 -7.46 0.66 10.40
C LEU A 78 -8.02 -0.74 10.63
N ALA A 79 -9.32 -0.87 10.92
CA ALA A 79 -9.98 -2.16 11.07
C ALA A 79 -9.96 -2.98 9.75
N VAL A 80 -10.21 -2.32 8.62
CA VAL A 80 -10.10 -2.93 7.28
C VAL A 80 -8.65 -3.31 6.98
N ALA A 81 -7.68 -2.42 7.22
CA ALA A 81 -6.26 -2.69 6.99
C ALA A 81 -5.77 -3.89 7.80
N LYS A 82 -6.21 -4.02 9.06
CA LYS A 82 -5.92 -5.17 9.92
C LYS A 82 -6.58 -6.48 9.43
N ALA A 83 -7.70 -6.40 8.73
CA ALA A 83 -8.40 -7.57 8.21
C ALA A 83 -7.76 -8.14 6.93
N ILE A 84 -6.82 -7.44 6.30
CA ILE A 84 -6.13 -7.91 5.10
C ILE A 84 -5.22 -9.09 5.49
N PRO A 85 -5.35 -10.26 4.85
CA PRO A 85 -4.43 -11.37 5.06
C PRO A 85 -2.98 -10.96 4.75
N LEU A 86 -2.04 -11.36 5.61
CA LEU A 86 -0.63 -10.97 5.45
C LEU A 86 -0.02 -11.42 4.11
N ASP A 87 -0.50 -12.51 3.52
CA ASP A 87 -0.07 -13.03 2.20
C ASP A 87 -0.76 -12.34 1.01
N ARG A 88 -1.58 -11.32 1.27
CA ARG A 88 -2.26 -10.47 0.28
C ARG A 88 -2.00 -8.98 0.48
N LEU A 89 -1.29 -8.62 1.55
CA LEU A 89 -0.95 -7.24 1.89
C LEU A 89 0.24 -6.71 1.07
N MET A 90 0.09 -5.52 0.51
CA MET A 90 1.13 -4.72 -0.11
C MET A 90 1.10 -3.30 0.44
N ILE A 91 2.24 -2.59 0.41
CA ILE A 91 2.34 -1.20 0.89
C ILE A 91 2.87 -0.27 -0.19
N GLU A 92 2.42 0.98 -0.15
CA GLU A 92 2.83 2.06 -1.03
C GLU A 92 2.72 3.41 -0.31
N THR A 93 3.27 4.48 -0.89
CA THR A 93 3.13 5.84 -0.33
C THR A 93 2.07 6.66 -1.04
N ASP A 94 1.87 6.42 -2.34
CA ASP A 94 1.12 7.31 -3.25
C ASP A 94 1.66 8.76 -3.24
N GLY A 95 2.97 8.92 -2.98
CA GLY A 95 3.64 10.22 -2.98
C GLY A 95 3.43 10.98 -4.30
N PRO A 96 3.13 12.29 -4.27
CA PRO A 96 3.28 13.22 -3.14
C PRO A 96 2.10 13.26 -2.15
N TRP A 97 1.12 12.38 -2.30
CA TRP A 97 -0.13 12.35 -1.54
C TRP A 97 -0.05 11.41 -0.32
N CYS A 98 -1.17 11.29 0.39
CA CYS A 98 -1.35 10.28 1.44
C CYS A 98 -0.30 10.30 2.57
N GLU A 99 0.25 11.47 2.88
CA GLU A 99 1.00 11.70 4.12
C GLU A 99 0.17 11.28 5.35
N ILE A 100 0.76 10.53 6.28
CA ILE A 100 0.15 10.25 7.58
C ILE A 100 0.25 11.53 8.43
N ARG A 101 -0.92 12.09 8.79
CA ARG A 101 -1.02 13.35 9.53
C ARG A 101 -1.42 13.11 10.96
N SER A 102 -1.14 14.10 11.82
CA SER A 102 -1.50 14.04 13.25
C SER A 102 -3.00 13.88 13.52
N THR A 103 -3.85 14.23 12.55
CA THR A 103 -5.31 14.07 12.62
C THR A 103 -5.80 12.69 12.20
N HIS A 104 -4.94 11.83 11.65
CA HIS A 104 -5.31 10.47 11.25
C HIS A 104 -5.26 9.52 12.45
N ALA A 105 -6.13 8.50 12.45
CA ALA A 105 -6.13 7.44 13.46
C ALA A 105 -4.76 6.72 13.54
N SER A 106 -4.12 6.50 12.39
CA SER A 106 -2.77 5.91 12.30
C SER A 106 -1.69 6.65 13.07
N HIS A 107 -1.83 7.97 13.30
CA HIS A 107 -0.82 8.71 14.06
C HIS A 107 -0.71 8.23 15.51
N LYS A 108 -1.84 7.85 16.13
CA LYS A 108 -1.83 7.26 17.47
C LYS A 108 -1.10 5.92 17.49
N VAL A 109 -1.32 5.10 16.46
CA VAL A 109 -0.62 3.81 16.31
C VAL A 109 0.89 4.01 16.19
N LEU A 110 1.33 4.98 15.39
CA LEU A 110 2.76 5.34 15.29
C LEU A 110 3.36 5.75 16.64
N GLN A 111 2.64 6.56 17.42
CA GLN A 111 3.09 6.97 18.75
C GLN A 111 3.26 5.78 19.70
N GLU A 112 2.35 4.81 19.67
CA GLU A 112 2.47 3.59 20.49
C GLU A 112 3.60 2.68 20.00
N VAL A 113 3.80 2.55 18.69
CA VAL A 113 4.92 1.77 18.12
C VAL A 113 6.26 2.40 18.50
N ALA A 114 6.38 3.74 18.44
CA ALA A 114 7.58 4.48 18.82
C ALA A 114 8.03 4.20 20.26
N LYS A 115 7.10 4.15 21.22
CA LYS A 115 7.39 3.78 22.64
C LYS A 115 8.00 2.39 22.79
N CYS A 116 7.78 1.51 21.82
CA CYS A 116 8.26 0.15 21.81
C CYS A 116 9.33 -0.10 20.74
N GLY A 117 10.15 0.92 20.43
CA GLY A 117 11.27 0.78 19.51
C GLY A 117 10.90 0.93 18.03
N GLY A 118 9.94 1.81 17.70
CA GLY A 118 9.73 2.26 16.32
C GLY A 118 11.02 2.83 15.72
N VAL A 119 11.20 2.63 14.42
CA VAL A 119 12.42 2.94 13.67
C VAL A 119 12.24 4.10 12.68
N SER A 120 11.01 4.46 12.27
CA SER A 120 10.82 5.48 11.22
C SER A 120 11.32 6.85 11.67
N GLU A 121 11.06 7.28 12.90
CA GLU A 121 11.57 8.54 13.43
C GLU A 121 13.11 8.55 13.50
N ALA A 122 13.69 7.44 13.98
CA ALA A 122 15.13 7.27 14.09
C ALA A 122 15.85 7.19 12.74
N LEU A 123 15.20 6.65 11.70
CA LEU A 123 15.76 6.52 10.35
C LEU A 123 15.45 7.69 9.43
N LEU A 124 14.36 8.42 9.66
CA LEU A 124 13.98 9.54 8.80
C LEU A 124 14.54 10.87 9.32
N SER A 125 14.39 11.16 10.61
CA SER A 125 14.75 12.48 11.17
C SER A 125 16.24 12.85 11.00
N PRO A 126 17.22 11.95 11.24
CA PRO A 126 18.64 12.30 11.08
C PRO A 126 19.08 12.46 9.62
N TYR A 127 18.45 11.72 8.70
CA TYR A 127 18.86 11.64 7.30
C TYR A 127 18.07 12.60 6.40
N TYR A 128 16.85 12.97 6.80
CA TYR A 128 15.92 13.77 6.02
C TYR A 128 15.31 14.90 6.89
N PRO A 129 16.03 16.01 7.10
CA PRO A 129 15.45 17.18 7.76
C PRO A 129 14.25 17.71 6.96
N ALA A 130 13.30 18.39 7.62
CA ALA A 130 12.11 18.92 6.97
C ALA A 130 12.21 20.41 6.64
N CYS A 131 12.01 20.80 5.38
CA CYS A 131 12.00 22.18 4.90
C CYS A 131 10.60 22.65 4.47
N ARG A 132 10.40 23.98 4.41
CA ARG A 132 9.19 24.56 3.79
C ARG A 132 9.40 24.61 2.28
N ARG A 133 8.33 24.45 1.49
CA ARG A 133 8.40 24.47 0.01
C ARG A 133 9.08 25.72 -0.53
N GLU A 134 8.79 26.89 0.05
CA GLU A 134 9.34 28.19 -0.36
C GLU A 134 10.83 28.35 0.01
N LYS A 135 11.36 27.46 0.85
CA LYS A 135 12.75 27.43 1.31
C LYS A 135 13.32 26.02 1.10
N PHE A 136 13.16 25.49 -0.10
CA PHE A 136 13.68 24.17 -0.46
C PHE A 136 15.16 24.06 -0.11
N GLN A 137 15.54 22.95 0.51
CA GLN A 137 16.91 22.61 0.84
C GLN A 137 17.19 21.22 0.27
N GLU A 138 18.27 21.09 -0.50
CA GLU A 138 18.72 19.80 -1.00
C GLU A 138 19.05 18.86 0.17
N GLY A 139 18.62 17.60 0.08
CA GLY A 139 18.72 16.61 1.17
C GLY A 139 17.61 16.70 2.22
N ALA A 140 16.72 17.70 2.15
CA ALA A 140 15.56 17.83 3.04
C ALA A 140 14.26 17.33 2.39
N VAL A 141 13.37 16.71 3.19
CA VAL A 141 11.98 16.45 2.79
C VAL A 141 11.18 17.74 2.84
N VAL A 142 10.20 17.90 1.94
CA VAL A 142 9.33 19.08 1.93
C VAL A 142 8.10 18.80 2.81
N LYS A 143 7.81 19.70 3.77
CA LYS A 143 6.62 19.57 4.62
C LYS A 143 5.34 19.41 3.79
N SER A 144 4.51 18.44 4.16
CA SER A 144 3.27 18.09 3.46
C SER A 144 3.43 17.54 2.04
N ARG A 145 4.65 17.14 1.66
CA ARG A 145 4.92 16.33 0.47
C ARG A 145 5.31 14.93 0.94
N CYS A 146 4.43 13.95 0.74
CA CYS A 146 4.79 12.56 1.01
C CYS A 146 5.87 12.12 0.00
N GLU A 147 6.76 11.25 0.44
CA GLU A 147 7.92 10.81 -0.34
C GLU A 147 8.12 9.30 -0.14
N PRO A 148 8.79 8.58 -1.06
CA PRO A 148 9.00 7.15 -0.94
C PRO A 148 9.64 6.71 0.39
N CYS A 149 10.50 7.53 1.00
CA CYS A 149 11.08 7.21 2.32
C CYS A 149 10.04 7.10 3.44
N HIS A 150 8.89 7.77 3.32
CA HIS A 150 7.78 7.69 4.28
C HIS A 150 7.05 6.34 4.26
N LEU A 151 7.41 5.41 3.35
CA LEU A 151 6.88 4.05 3.34
C LEU A 151 7.10 3.33 4.69
N LEU A 152 8.18 3.66 5.40
CA LEU A 152 8.46 3.14 6.74
C LEU A 152 7.34 3.43 7.73
N GLN A 153 6.68 4.60 7.64
CA GLN A 153 5.57 4.93 8.53
C GLN A 153 4.34 4.05 8.25
N VAL A 154 4.05 3.76 6.97
CA VAL A 154 2.97 2.84 6.60
C VAL A 154 3.24 1.43 7.15
N LEU A 155 4.48 0.96 6.98
CA LEU A 155 4.92 -0.33 7.52
C LEU A 155 4.77 -0.40 9.05
N GLU A 156 5.16 0.64 9.77
CA GLU A 156 5.05 0.68 11.23
C GLU A 156 3.62 0.70 11.74
N VAL A 157 2.72 1.42 11.07
CA VAL A 157 1.29 1.37 11.42
C VAL A 157 0.77 -0.06 11.28
N LEU A 158 1.06 -0.71 10.15
CA LEU A 158 0.64 -2.09 9.92
C LEU A 158 1.26 -3.06 10.93
N TYR A 159 2.53 -2.88 11.28
CA TYR A 159 3.16 -3.64 12.36
C TYR A 159 2.41 -3.45 13.68
N GLY A 160 2.08 -2.20 14.04
CA GLY A 160 1.27 -1.88 15.20
C GLY A 160 -0.07 -2.63 15.22
N LEU A 161 -0.75 -2.72 14.08
CA LEU A 161 -2.03 -3.44 13.94
C LEU A 161 -1.90 -4.97 14.08
N HIS A 162 -0.76 -5.53 13.68
CA HIS A 162 -0.49 -6.97 13.63
C HIS A 162 0.53 -7.47 14.67
N ARG A 163 0.88 -6.68 15.71
CA ARG A 163 1.91 -7.07 16.71
C ARG A 163 1.69 -8.44 17.38
N GLY A 164 0.45 -8.92 17.44
CA GLY A 164 0.14 -10.25 17.99
C GLY A 164 0.30 -11.41 16.98
N GLU A 165 0.52 -11.11 15.71
CA GLU A 165 0.49 -12.07 14.59
C GLU A 165 1.85 -12.15 13.86
N VAL A 166 2.70 -11.13 13.98
CA VAL A 166 4.03 -11.08 13.34
C VAL A 166 5.15 -11.00 14.38
N ALA A 167 6.26 -11.69 14.13
CA ALA A 167 7.36 -11.78 15.08
C ALA A 167 8.15 -10.47 15.24
N SER A 168 8.32 -9.72 14.14
CA SER A 168 9.03 -8.44 14.12
C SER A 168 8.61 -7.56 12.93
N LEU A 169 9.01 -6.28 12.98
CA LEU A 169 8.83 -5.35 11.86
C LEU A 169 9.50 -5.86 10.56
N GLU A 170 10.70 -6.42 10.68
CA GLU A 170 11.46 -7.00 9.58
C GLU A 170 10.76 -8.22 8.98
N SER A 171 10.15 -9.06 9.81
CA SER A 171 9.38 -10.22 9.33
C SER A 171 8.15 -9.80 8.52
N LEU A 172 7.46 -8.74 8.96
CA LEU A 172 6.34 -8.16 8.22
C LEU A 172 6.83 -7.52 6.91
N ALA A 173 7.92 -6.76 6.95
CA ALA A 173 8.53 -6.16 5.77
C ALA A 173 8.95 -7.21 4.74
N ALA A 174 9.58 -8.31 5.19
CA ALA A 174 9.96 -9.44 4.34
C ALA A 174 8.74 -10.11 3.69
N THR A 175 7.63 -10.25 4.44
CA THR A 175 6.38 -10.81 3.93
C THR A 175 5.78 -9.92 2.84
N ILE A 176 5.65 -8.62 3.11
CA ILE A 176 5.12 -7.63 2.14
C ILE A 176 6.02 -7.53 0.90
N TYR A 177 7.35 -7.57 1.09
CA TYR A 177 8.31 -7.60 -0.01
C TYR A 177 8.17 -8.86 -0.87
N SER A 178 7.99 -10.03 -0.23
CA SER A 178 7.74 -11.30 -0.93
C SER A 178 6.45 -11.25 -1.75
N ASN A 179 5.36 -10.72 -1.19
CA ASN A 179 4.10 -10.51 -1.90
C ASN A 179 4.30 -9.63 -3.14
N THR A 180 5.01 -8.51 -2.97
CA THR A 180 5.33 -7.56 -4.05
C THR A 180 6.12 -8.23 -5.16
N ARG A 181 7.17 -8.99 -4.82
CA ARG A 181 8.00 -9.72 -5.79
C ARG A 181 7.27 -10.86 -6.48
N LYS A 182 6.33 -11.50 -5.79
CA LYS A 182 5.50 -12.57 -6.36
C LYS A 182 4.57 -12.00 -7.43
N LEU A 183 3.95 -10.84 -7.18
CA LEU A 183 3.04 -10.21 -8.13
C LEU A 183 3.79 -9.47 -9.24
N PHE A 184 4.74 -8.62 -8.87
CA PHE A 184 5.60 -7.86 -9.77
C PHE A 184 7.02 -8.41 -9.69
N PRO A 185 7.33 -9.51 -10.40
CA PRO A 185 8.68 -10.05 -10.42
C PRO A 185 9.60 -9.03 -11.08
N PHE A 186 10.37 -8.30 -10.26
CA PHE A 186 11.51 -7.55 -10.76
C PHE A 186 12.48 -8.58 -11.32
N ARG A 187 12.55 -8.67 -12.65
CA ARG A 187 13.68 -9.26 -13.34
C ARG A 187 14.61 -8.07 -13.55
N PRO A 188 15.70 -7.91 -12.78
CA PRO A 188 16.78 -7.08 -13.26
C PRO A 188 17.17 -7.73 -14.60
N HIS A 189 16.84 -7.08 -15.70
CA HIS A 189 17.52 -7.37 -16.93
C HIS A 189 19.01 -7.10 -16.63
N ASP A 190 19.83 -8.15 -16.74
CA ASP A 190 21.25 -8.05 -17.04
C ASP A 190 22.16 -7.44 -15.95
N LEU A 191 22.25 -8.09 -14.78
CA LEU A 191 23.49 -8.05 -13.97
C LEU A 191 24.50 -9.15 -14.38
N GLU A 192 24.12 -9.98 -15.36
CA GLU A 192 25.03 -10.91 -16.05
C GLU A 192 24.73 -10.83 -17.57
N ALA A 193 25.23 -9.77 -18.21
CA ALA A 193 25.52 -9.72 -19.65
C ALA A 193 26.79 -8.89 -19.86
#